data_AF-A0A9D9N815-F1
#
_entry.id   AF-A0A9D9N815-F1
#
_cell.length_a   1.000
_cell.length_b   1.000
_cell.length_c   1.000
_cell.angle_alpha   90.00
_cell.angle_beta   90.00
_cell.angle_gamma   90.00
#
_symmetry.space_group_name_H-M   'P 1'
#
loop_
_entity.id
_entity.type
_entity.pdbx_description
1 polymer ?
#
loop_
_entity_poly.entity_id
_entity_poly.type
_entity_poly.pdbx_seq_one_letter_code
_entity_poly.pdbx_strand_id
1 'polypeptide(L)'
;MENFNVYKDISARTDGDIYIGVVGPVRTGKSTFIKRFMDLLVIPNITDEHEKQLAVDELPQSAAGRTIMTTEPKFIPKNGVSIEMEDEISFKVRMIDCVGYLVHSAVGHMENEQERLVKTPWYEYEIPFTKAAEVGTRKVITDHSTIGIVVTTDGSFTDIAREDYEEPEERTISELRELKKPFIVLLNSNRPYSKETRELAQSM
;
A
#
# COMPACT_ATOMS: atom_id res chain seq x y z
N MET A 1 26.87 24.35 2.45
CA MET A 1 25.99 23.51 1.62
C MET A 1 24.57 23.93 1.96
N GLU A 2 23.84 24.50 1.02
CA GLU A 2 22.43 24.83 1.22
C GLU A 2 21.70 23.55 1.58
N ASN A 3 21.16 23.49 2.80
CA ASN A 3 20.25 22.42 3.20
C ASN A 3 19.03 22.53 2.30
N PHE A 4 19.04 21.79 1.21
CA PHE A 4 17.89 21.51 0.39
C PHE A 4 16.88 20.83 1.31
N ASN A 5 16.00 21.60 1.95
CA ASN A 5 15.02 21.07 2.89
C ASN A 5 13.88 20.49 2.05
N VAL A 6 14.13 19.28 1.54
CA VAL A 6 13.24 18.50 0.68
C VAL A 6 11.83 18.46 1.29
N TYR A 7 11.72 18.41 2.62
CA TYR A 7 10.46 18.41 3.33
C TYR A 7 9.68 19.73 3.19
N LYS A 8 10.35 20.89 3.26
CA LYS A 8 9.72 22.21 3.02
C LYS A 8 9.25 22.35 1.58
N ASP A 9 10.05 21.87 0.65
CA ASP A 9 9.73 21.90 -0.78
C ASP A 9 8.53 21.01 -1.13
N ILE A 10 8.45 19.82 -0.54
CA ILE A 10 7.29 18.93 -0.70
C ILE A 10 6.05 19.59 -0.09
N SER A 11 6.13 20.04 1.18
CA SER A 11 5.00 20.70 1.87
C SER A 11 4.47 21.91 1.09
N ALA A 12 5.34 22.77 0.57
CA ALA A 12 4.94 23.93 -0.22
C ALA A 12 4.29 23.57 -1.56
N ARG A 13 4.69 22.46 -2.19
CA ARG A 13 4.10 21.98 -3.46
C ARG A 13 2.81 21.20 -3.27
N THR A 14 2.64 20.60 -2.09
CA THR A 14 1.47 19.75 -1.77
C THR A 14 0.46 20.46 -0.87
N ASP A 15 0.68 21.75 -0.57
CA ASP A 15 -0.14 22.53 0.37
C ASP A 15 -0.29 21.83 1.74
N GLY A 16 0.78 21.14 2.17
CA GLY A 16 0.78 20.33 3.40
C GLY A 16 0.08 18.97 3.31
N ASP A 17 -0.43 18.53 2.16
CA ASP A 17 -1.14 17.24 2.04
C ASP A 17 -0.32 16.18 1.27
N ILE A 18 0.29 15.21 1.98
CA ILE A 18 1.09 14.14 1.36
C ILE A 18 0.34 12.81 1.42
N TYR A 19 -0.23 12.40 0.28
CA TYR A 19 -0.89 11.11 0.17
C TYR A 19 0.12 10.01 -0.19
N ILE A 20 0.19 8.97 0.64
CA ILE A 20 1.08 7.82 0.43
C ILE A 20 0.24 6.61 -0.01
N GLY A 21 0.34 6.25 -1.29
CA GLY A 21 -0.32 5.06 -1.81
C GLY A 21 0.53 3.81 -1.55
N VAL A 22 0.05 2.88 -0.73
CA VAL A 22 0.73 1.60 -0.50
C VAL A 22 0.14 0.57 -1.46
N VAL A 23 0.95 0.12 -2.42
CA VAL A 23 0.51 -0.72 -3.54
C VAL A 23 1.44 -1.91 -3.73
N GLY A 24 1.06 -2.84 -4.60
CA GLY A 24 1.84 -4.05 -4.88
C GLY A 24 1.01 -5.32 -4.75
N PRO A 25 1.60 -6.49 -5.05
CA PRO A 25 0.87 -7.76 -5.16
C PRO A 25 0.15 -8.17 -3.87
N VAL A 26 -0.85 -9.05 -3.98
CA VAL A 26 -1.50 -9.67 -2.81
C VAL A 26 -0.51 -10.46 -1.94
N ARG A 27 -0.76 -10.55 -0.63
CA ARG A 27 0.06 -11.32 0.32
C ARG A 27 1.54 -10.88 0.46
N THR A 28 1.91 -9.67 0.05
CA THR A 28 3.27 -9.12 0.23
C THR A 28 3.49 -8.41 1.58
N GLY A 29 2.42 -8.28 2.39
CA GLY A 29 2.49 -7.62 3.70
C GLY A 29 2.08 -6.14 3.71
N LYS A 30 1.40 -5.65 2.67
CA LYS A 30 0.88 -4.26 2.59
C LYS A 30 0.15 -3.81 3.86
N SER A 31 -0.88 -4.53 4.30
CA SER A 31 -1.66 -4.17 5.49
C SER A 31 -0.83 -4.22 6.77
N THR A 32 0.16 -5.12 6.86
CA THR A 32 1.09 -5.19 8.00
C THR A 32 2.02 -3.97 8.01
N PHE A 33 2.53 -3.57 6.85
CA PHE A 33 3.33 -2.34 6.71
C PHE A 33 2.52 -1.12 7.12
N ILE A 34 1.31 -0.96 6.59
CA ILE A 34 0.40 0.16 6.92
C ILE A 34 0.17 0.22 8.43
N LYS A 35 -0.20 -0.91 9.04
CA LYS A 35 -0.44 -0.97 10.49
C LYS A 35 0.80 -0.55 11.28
N ARG A 36 1.97 -1.13 10.99
CA ARG A 36 3.21 -0.79 11.72
C ARG A 36 3.65 0.65 11.52
N PHE A 37 3.50 1.18 10.30
CA PHE A 37 3.81 2.57 10.03
C PHE A 37 2.89 3.50 10.84
N MET A 38 1.59 3.21 10.85
CA MET A 38 0.63 3.97 11.66
C MET A 38 0.94 3.90 13.15
N ASP A 39 1.16 2.69 13.69
CA ASP A 39 1.43 2.46 15.11
C ASP A 39 2.73 3.14 15.59
N LEU A 40 3.78 3.14 14.75
CA LEU A 40 5.12 3.58 15.16
C LEU A 40 5.41 5.05 14.81
N LEU A 41 4.87 5.55 13.70
CA LEU A 41 5.25 6.86 13.14
C LEU A 41 4.10 7.86 13.08
N VAL A 42 2.84 7.41 13.02
CA VAL A 42 1.69 8.32 12.86
C VAL A 42 1.00 8.55 14.19
N ILE A 43 0.42 7.50 14.78
CA ILE A 43 -0.38 7.54 16.00
C ILE A 43 0.33 8.24 17.17
N PRO A 44 1.64 8.00 17.42
CA PRO A 44 2.34 8.69 18.51
C PRO A 44 2.45 10.20 18.33
N ASN A 45 2.33 10.71 17.10
CA ASN A 45 2.47 12.12 16.76
C ASN A 45 1.12 12.84 16.63
N ILE A 46 -0.01 12.15 16.87
CA ILE A 46 -1.34 12.77 16.90
C ILE A 46 -1.55 13.43 18.26
N THR A 47 -1.75 14.74 18.27
CA THR A 47 -1.96 15.53 19.49
C THR A 47 -3.41 15.50 19.97
N ASP A 48 -4.38 15.39 19.05
CA ASP A 48 -5.80 15.27 19.38
C ASP A 48 -6.17 13.81 19.74
N GLU A 49 -6.63 13.60 20.98
CA GLU A 49 -6.96 12.26 21.48
C GLU A 49 -8.17 11.62 20.78
N HIS A 50 -9.11 12.42 20.24
CA HIS A 50 -10.25 11.90 19.50
C HIS A 50 -9.83 11.44 18.09
N GLU A 51 -9.02 12.23 17.39
CA GLU A 51 -8.43 11.83 16.10
C GLU A 51 -7.54 10.60 16.25
N LYS A 52 -6.79 10.52 17.36
CA LYS A 52 -5.94 9.37 17.69
C LYS A 52 -6.75 8.10 17.88
N GLN A 53 -7.86 8.17 18.62
CA GLN A 53 -8.75 7.03 18.82
C GLN A 53 -9.38 6.58 17.49
N LEU A 54 -9.82 7.53 16.65
CA LEU A 54 -10.36 7.23 15.32
C LEU A 54 -9.32 6.56 14.41
N ALA A 55 -8.09 7.07 14.41
CA ALA A 55 -7.01 6.50 13.61
C ALA A 55 -6.70 5.04 14.00
N VAL A 56 -6.75 4.71 15.31
CA VAL A 56 -6.58 3.35 15.83
C VAL A 56 -7.73 2.44 15.38
N ASP A 57 -8.97 2.91 15.49
CA ASP A 57 -10.17 2.13 15.14
C ASP A 57 -10.25 1.84 13.63
N GLU A 58 -9.66 2.71 12.80
CA GLU A 58 -9.65 2.59 11.34
C GLU A 58 -8.53 1.69 10.78
N LEU A 59 -7.55 1.31 11.61
CA LEU A 59 -6.42 0.47 11.19
C LEU A 59 -6.87 -0.84 10.53
N PRO A 60 -6.09 -1.37 9.57
CA PRO A 60 -6.42 -2.64 8.97
C PRO A 60 -6.22 -3.75 10.01
N GLN A 61 -7.23 -4.59 10.18
CA GLN A 61 -7.10 -5.82 10.95
C GLN A 61 -6.21 -6.77 10.16
N SER A 62 -4.94 -6.90 10.57
CA SER A 62 -4.01 -7.85 9.98
C SER A 62 -4.46 -9.27 10.33
N ALA A 63 -5.14 -9.96 9.41
CA ALA A 63 -5.51 -11.36 9.60
C ALA A 63 -4.37 -12.28 9.18
N ALA A 64 -4.01 -13.26 10.03
CA ALA A 64 -3.02 -14.31 9.73
C ALA A 64 -3.55 -15.40 8.76
N GLY A 65 -4.59 -15.10 7.97
CA GLY A 65 -5.29 -16.06 7.11
C GLY A 65 -4.79 -16.05 5.67
N ARG A 66 -4.96 -17.19 4.97
CA ARG A 66 -4.69 -17.32 3.52
C ARG A 66 -5.70 -16.56 2.64
N THR A 67 -6.88 -16.27 3.17
CA THR A 67 -7.99 -15.62 2.46
C THR A 67 -7.74 -14.11 2.31
N ILE A 68 -7.85 -13.60 1.08
CA ILE A 68 -7.80 -12.16 0.81
C ILE A 68 -9.06 -11.51 1.37
N MET A 69 -8.90 -10.71 2.44
CA MET A 69 -10.02 -10.04 3.12
C MET A 69 -10.35 -8.68 2.53
N THR A 70 -9.35 -7.99 1.97
CA THR A 70 -9.54 -6.65 1.40
C THR A 70 -10.26 -6.77 0.06
N THR A 71 -11.53 -6.39 0.01
CA THR A 71 -12.35 -6.34 -1.21
C THR A 71 -12.52 -4.92 -1.75
N GLU A 72 -12.31 -3.91 -0.91
CA GLU A 72 -12.48 -2.50 -1.24
C GLU A 72 -11.24 -1.70 -0.80
N PRO A 73 -10.82 -0.68 -1.57
CA PRO A 73 -9.73 0.19 -1.17
C PRO A 73 -10.12 0.94 0.10
N LYS A 74 -9.39 0.70 1.19
CA LYS A 74 -9.63 1.38 2.47
C LYS A 74 -8.62 2.51 2.64
N PHE A 75 -9.13 3.72 2.80
CA PHE A 75 -8.32 4.86 3.20
C PHE A 75 -8.12 4.81 4.71
N ILE A 76 -6.86 4.85 5.14
CA ILE A 76 -6.47 4.69 6.53
C ILE A 76 -5.46 5.79 6.88
N PRO A 77 -5.82 6.76 7.73
CA PRO A 77 -7.15 7.04 8.24
C PRO A 77 -8.09 7.62 7.17
N LYS A 78 -9.41 7.61 7.40
CA LYS A 78 -10.43 8.09 6.47
C LYS A 78 -10.27 9.58 6.20
N ASN A 79 -9.92 10.36 7.21
CA ASN A 79 -9.42 11.72 7.07
C ASN A 79 -7.90 11.69 7.19
N GLY A 80 -7.16 12.46 6.38
CA GLY A 80 -5.70 12.51 6.51
C GLY A 80 -5.31 13.02 7.90
N VAL A 81 -4.37 12.33 8.55
CA VAL A 81 -3.89 12.71 9.89
C VAL A 81 -2.68 13.62 9.74
N SER A 82 -2.71 14.78 10.40
CA SER A 82 -1.57 15.69 10.44
C SER A 82 -0.47 15.11 11.31
N ILE A 83 0.74 15.05 10.77
CA ILE A 83 1.96 14.68 11.50
C ILE A 83 2.87 15.89 11.46
N GLU A 84 3.39 16.29 12.62
CA GLU A 84 4.45 17.28 12.74
C GLU A 84 5.81 16.56 12.72
N MET A 85 6.67 16.92 11.77
CA MET A 85 8.08 16.51 11.76
C MET A 85 8.97 17.59 12.38
N GLU A 86 10.22 17.22 12.65
CA GLU A 86 11.28 18.18 12.97
C GLU A 86 11.32 19.29 11.88
N ASP A 87 11.57 20.54 12.29
CA ASP A 87 11.54 21.78 11.47
C ASP A 87 10.18 22.45 11.18
N GLU A 88 9.15 22.26 12.03
CA GLU A 88 7.81 22.91 11.91
C GLU A 88 7.05 22.54 10.62
N ILE A 89 7.34 21.36 10.06
CA ILE A 89 6.69 20.88 8.84
C ILE A 89 5.56 19.95 9.25
N SER A 90 4.32 20.38 8.96
CA SER A 90 3.14 19.52 9.08
C SER A 90 2.79 18.91 7.73
N PHE A 91 2.45 17.63 7.72
CA PHE A 91 1.86 16.98 6.56
C PHE A 91 0.73 16.04 6.95
N LYS A 92 -0.33 16.01 6.15
CA LYS A 92 -1.38 15.02 6.31
C LYS A 92 -1.01 13.72 5.64
N VAL A 93 -0.88 12.64 6.40
CA VAL A 93 -0.67 11.30 5.87
C VAL A 93 -2.01 10.58 5.73
N ARG A 94 -2.16 9.95 4.58
CA ARG A 94 -3.24 9.00 4.32
C ARG A 94 -2.68 7.81 3.58
N MET A 95 -2.93 6.62 4.10
CA MET A 95 -2.57 5.37 3.46
C MET A 95 -3.77 4.80 2.73
N ILE A 96 -3.50 4.06 1.67
CA ILE A 96 -4.54 3.38 0.91
C ILE A 96 -4.18 1.91 0.85
N ASP A 97 -4.98 1.08 1.51
CA ASP A 97 -4.84 -0.37 1.43
C ASP A 97 -5.66 -0.87 0.25
N CYS A 98 -4.99 -1.22 -0.85
CA CYS A 98 -5.63 -1.87 -1.99
C CYS A 98 -5.50 -3.40 -1.87
N VAL A 99 -6.41 -4.11 -2.54
CA VAL A 99 -6.29 -5.57 -2.70
C VAL A 99 -4.90 -5.93 -3.22
N GLY A 100 -4.40 -5.15 -4.18
CA GLY A 100 -3.17 -5.41 -4.92
C GLY A 100 -3.44 -6.25 -6.15
N TYR A 101 -2.49 -6.26 -7.08
CA TYR A 101 -2.58 -7.15 -8.25
C TYR A 101 -2.60 -8.60 -7.80
N LEU A 102 -3.50 -9.37 -8.40
CA LEU A 102 -3.61 -10.78 -8.12
C LEU A 102 -2.41 -11.52 -8.67
N VAL A 103 -2.00 -12.50 -7.89
CA VAL A 103 -0.99 -13.47 -8.28
C VAL A 103 -1.74 -14.74 -8.68
N HIS A 104 -1.40 -15.33 -9.83
CA HIS A 104 -2.14 -16.48 -10.40
C HIS A 104 -2.30 -17.64 -9.42
N SER A 105 -1.31 -17.88 -8.57
CA SER A 105 -1.30 -18.94 -7.55
C SER A 105 -1.93 -18.56 -6.21
N ALA A 106 -2.40 -17.32 -6.03
CA ALA A 106 -3.05 -16.90 -4.79
C ALA A 106 -4.47 -17.50 -4.67
N VAL A 107 -4.58 -18.57 -3.88
CA VAL A 107 -5.85 -19.22 -3.53
C VAL A 107 -6.74 -18.24 -2.75
N GLY A 108 -8.01 -18.07 -3.19
CA GLY A 108 -9.01 -17.24 -2.51
C GLY A 108 -9.87 -16.34 -3.41
N HIS A 109 -9.64 -16.35 -4.73
CA HIS A 109 -10.44 -15.61 -5.72
C HIS A 109 -11.58 -16.44 -6.35
N MET A 110 -11.58 -17.75 -6.13
CA MET A 110 -12.63 -18.67 -6.58
C MET A 110 -13.49 -19.13 -5.39
N GLU A 111 -14.82 -19.06 -5.56
CA GLU A 111 -15.81 -19.64 -4.67
C GLU A 111 -16.65 -20.62 -5.51
N ASN A 112 -16.69 -21.90 -5.14
CA ASN A 112 -17.36 -22.97 -5.91
C ASN A 112 -16.92 -23.05 -7.40
N GLU A 113 -15.62 -22.92 -7.67
CA GLU A 113 -15.05 -22.94 -9.03
C GLU A 113 -15.50 -21.77 -9.95
N GLN A 114 -16.14 -20.74 -9.38
CA GLN A 114 -16.51 -19.51 -10.08
C GLN A 114 -15.79 -18.31 -9.45
N GLU A 115 -15.50 -17.28 -10.25
CA GLU A 115 -14.92 -16.04 -9.73
C GLU A 115 -15.88 -15.40 -8.72
N ARG A 116 -15.38 -15.13 -7.52
CA ARG A 116 -16.16 -14.45 -6.48
C ARG A 116 -16.59 -13.07 -6.97
N LEU A 117 -17.89 -12.78 -6.95
CA LEU A 117 -18.41 -11.46 -7.28
C LEU A 117 -18.39 -10.55 -6.04
N VAL A 118 -18.08 -9.28 -6.24
CA VAL A 118 -18.07 -8.26 -5.19
C VAL A 118 -18.74 -6.97 -5.65
N LYS A 119 -19.37 -6.28 -4.71
CA LYS A 119 -19.74 -4.87 -4.90
C LYS A 119 -18.50 -4.01 -4.67
N THR A 120 -18.42 -2.92 -5.41
CA THR A 120 -17.36 -1.92 -5.26
C THR A 120 -17.98 -0.53 -5.29
N PRO A 121 -17.33 0.49 -4.72
CA PRO A 121 -17.81 1.88 -4.81
C PRO A 121 -17.71 2.46 -6.24
N TRP A 122 -17.15 1.72 -7.19
CA TRP A 122 -16.84 2.19 -8.54
C TRP A 122 -17.85 1.76 -9.60
N TYR A 123 -18.69 0.78 -9.30
CA TYR A 123 -19.69 0.21 -10.21
C TYR A 123 -21.02 0.00 -9.49
N GLU A 124 -22.13 0.25 -10.18
CA GLU A 124 -23.48 0.02 -9.63
C GLU A 124 -23.89 -1.46 -9.64
N TYR A 125 -23.10 -2.32 -10.29
CA TYR A 125 -23.32 -3.76 -10.42
C TYR A 125 -22.14 -4.56 -9.86
N GLU A 126 -22.40 -5.81 -9.49
CA GLU A 126 -21.37 -6.72 -8.98
C GLU A 126 -20.40 -7.09 -10.10
N ILE A 127 -19.11 -7.04 -9.79
CA ILE A 127 -18.03 -7.38 -10.72
C ILE A 127 -17.17 -8.50 -10.13
N PRO A 128 -16.45 -9.27 -10.97
CA PRO A 128 -15.48 -10.23 -10.48
C PRO A 128 -14.44 -9.60 -9.56
N PHE A 129 -14.09 -10.31 -8.49
CA PHE A 129 -13.09 -9.89 -7.51
C PHE A 129 -11.75 -9.54 -8.16
N THR A 130 -11.36 -10.29 -9.17
CA THR A 130 -10.15 -10.07 -9.97
C THR A 130 -10.15 -8.69 -10.63
N LYS A 131 -11.26 -8.36 -11.30
CA LYS A 131 -11.47 -7.06 -11.91
C LYS A 131 -11.57 -5.93 -10.88
N ALA A 132 -12.21 -6.18 -9.74
CA ALA A 132 -12.32 -5.21 -8.65
C ALA A 132 -10.95 -4.83 -8.07
N ALA A 133 -10.08 -5.81 -7.86
CA ALA A 133 -8.72 -5.62 -7.36
C ALA A 133 -7.89 -4.75 -8.32
N GLU A 134 -7.99 -5.02 -9.62
CA GLU A 134 -7.27 -4.29 -10.66
C GLU A 134 -7.76 -2.84 -10.77
N VAL A 135 -9.08 -2.63 -10.93
CA VAL A 135 -9.65 -1.28 -11.04
C VAL A 135 -9.40 -0.47 -9.78
N GLY A 136 -9.54 -1.10 -8.61
CA GLY A 136 -9.25 -0.47 -7.32
C GLY A 136 -7.80 -0.01 -7.23
N THR A 137 -6.85 -0.89 -7.54
CA THR A 137 -5.42 -0.56 -7.49
C THR A 137 -5.08 0.58 -8.44
N ARG A 138 -5.57 0.55 -9.68
CA ARG A 138 -5.32 1.61 -10.68
C ARG A 138 -5.90 2.96 -10.27
N LYS A 139 -7.13 3.01 -9.74
CA LYS A 139 -7.74 4.26 -9.25
C LYS A 139 -6.99 4.83 -8.05
N VAL A 140 -6.58 3.97 -7.12
CA VAL A 140 -5.75 4.37 -5.97
C VAL A 140 -4.44 5.00 -6.43
N ILE A 141 -3.76 4.36 -7.38
CA ILE A 141 -2.53 4.89 -7.95
C ILE A 141 -2.78 6.17 -8.72
N THR A 142 -3.88 6.31 -9.47
CA THR A 142 -4.11 7.48 -10.34
C THR A 142 -4.59 8.69 -9.56
N ASP A 143 -5.60 8.52 -8.72
CA ASP A 143 -6.43 9.63 -8.23
C ASP A 143 -6.06 10.10 -6.81
N HIS A 144 -5.31 9.28 -6.07
CA HIS A 144 -5.25 9.45 -4.60
C HIS A 144 -3.88 9.31 -3.96
N SER A 145 -2.78 9.21 -4.73
CA SER A 145 -1.42 9.15 -4.20
C SER A 145 -0.53 10.27 -4.73
N THR A 146 0.21 10.92 -3.83
CA THR A 146 1.30 11.85 -4.17
C THR A 146 2.60 11.07 -4.35
N ILE A 147 2.83 10.05 -3.51
CA ILE A 147 4.00 9.16 -3.53
C ILE A 147 3.52 7.70 -3.43
N GLY A 148 4.12 6.80 -4.21
CA GLY A 148 3.86 5.36 -4.15
C GLY A 148 4.86 4.60 -3.28
N ILE A 149 4.38 3.67 -2.46
CA ILE A 149 5.19 2.64 -1.81
C ILE A 149 4.78 1.30 -2.40
N VAL A 150 5.64 0.71 -3.22
CA VAL A 150 5.43 -0.63 -3.79
C VAL A 150 5.96 -1.65 -2.81
N VAL A 151 5.07 -2.43 -2.18
CA VAL A 151 5.44 -3.53 -1.28
C VAL A 151 5.38 -4.85 -2.03
N THR A 152 6.52 -5.51 -2.11
CA THR A 152 6.70 -6.80 -2.77
C THR A 152 7.42 -7.79 -1.84
N THR A 153 7.72 -8.99 -2.32
CA THR A 153 8.28 -10.09 -1.52
C THR A 153 9.30 -10.90 -2.30
N ASP A 154 10.27 -11.47 -1.60
CA ASP A 154 11.18 -12.48 -2.14
C ASP A 154 10.59 -13.92 -2.08
N GLY A 155 9.31 -14.04 -1.69
CA GLY A 155 8.60 -15.31 -1.54
C GLY A 155 8.90 -16.05 -0.23
N SER A 156 9.82 -15.55 0.59
CA SER A 156 10.37 -16.31 1.73
C SER A 156 9.39 -16.62 2.86
N PHE A 157 8.30 -15.87 2.98
CA PHE A 157 7.28 -16.01 4.02
C PHE A 157 5.88 -16.36 3.47
N THR A 158 5.77 -16.57 2.16
CA THR A 158 4.51 -16.84 1.46
C THR A 158 4.46 -18.29 1.00
N ASP A 159 3.24 -18.82 0.81
CA ASP A 159 3.05 -20.12 0.13
C ASP A 159 3.15 -19.99 -1.42
N ILE A 160 3.47 -18.80 -1.92
CA ILE A 160 3.51 -18.41 -3.33
C ILE A 160 4.97 -18.24 -3.73
N ALA A 161 5.33 -18.74 -4.92
CA ALA A 161 6.69 -18.68 -5.45
C ALA A 161 7.06 -17.25 -5.87
N ARG A 162 8.35 -16.89 -5.88
CA ARG A 162 8.81 -15.53 -6.21
C ARG A 162 8.43 -15.14 -7.64
N GLU A 163 8.52 -16.10 -8.54
CA GLU A 163 8.27 -15.95 -9.97
C GLU A 163 6.83 -15.48 -10.22
N ASP A 164 5.88 -15.96 -9.41
CA ASP A 164 4.47 -15.56 -9.51
C ASP A 164 4.25 -14.08 -9.10
N TYR A 165 5.20 -13.46 -8.40
CA TYR A 165 5.16 -12.05 -8.02
C TYR A 165 5.78 -11.10 -9.06
N GLU A 166 6.53 -11.60 -10.04
CA GLU A 166 7.28 -10.77 -11.00
C GLU A 166 6.35 -9.95 -11.91
N GLU A 167 5.41 -10.61 -12.60
CA GLU A 167 4.44 -9.93 -13.48
C GLU A 167 3.60 -8.85 -12.75
N PRO A 168 2.95 -9.13 -11.60
CA PRO A 168 2.17 -8.11 -10.90
C PRO A 168 3.02 -6.97 -10.33
N GLU A 169 4.28 -7.23 -9.99
CA GLU A 169 5.25 -6.21 -9.58
C GLU A 169 5.63 -5.29 -10.75
N GLU A 170 6.06 -5.86 -11.88
CA GLU A 170 6.42 -5.11 -13.09
C GLU A 170 5.25 -4.24 -13.56
N ARG A 171 4.03 -4.77 -13.51
CA ARG A 171 2.81 -4.04 -13.84
C ARG A 171 2.60 -2.85 -12.90
N THR A 172 2.73 -3.04 -11.59
CA THR A 172 2.60 -1.95 -10.59
C THR A 172 3.62 -0.83 -10.86
N ILE A 173 4.88 -1.22 -11.11
CA ILE A 173 5.97 -0.27 -11.37
C ILE A 173 5.73 0.48 -12.68
N SER A 174 5.29 -0.22 -13.73
CA SER A 174 5.01 0.38 -15.04
C SER A 174 3.89 1.42 -14.94
N GLU A 175 2.80 1.12 -14.25
CA GLU A 175 1.71 2.08 -14.05
C GLU A 175 2.16 3.34 -13.27
N LEU A 176 2.98 3.17 -12.22
CA LEU A 176 3.56 4.31 -11.49
C LEU A 176 4.46 5.17 -12.37
N ARG A 177 5.27 4.53 -13.23
CA ARG A 177 6.15 5.23 -14.20
C ARG A 177 5.36 5.97 -15.26
N GLU A 178 4.31 5.38 -15.83
CA GLU A 178 3.43 6.02 -16.81
C GLU A 178 2.75 7.26 -16.23
N LEU A 179 2.31 7.17 -14.97
CA LEU A 179 1.71 8.29 -14.24
C LEU A 179 2.74 9.31 -13.72
N LYS A 180 4.04 9.07 -13.96
CA LYS A 180 5.17 9.89 -13.49
C LYS A 180 5.12 10.16 -11.98
N LYS A 181 4.60 9.20 -11.21
CA LYS A 181 4.54 9.31 -9.76
C LYS A 181 5.86 8.86 -9.15
N PRO A 182 6.44 9.63 -8.21
CA PRO A 182 7.59 9.15 -7.47
C PRO A 182 7.19 7.95 -6.61
N PHE A 183 8.04 6.93 -6.57
CA PHE A 183 7.78 5.75 -5.75
C PHE A 183 9.06 5.14 -5.18
N ILE A 184 8.89 4.37 -4.10
CA ILE A 184 9.92 3.50 -3.53
C ILE A 184 9.44 2.05 -3.58
N VAL A 185 10.38 1.12 -3.69
CA VAL A 185 10.11 -0.33 -3.65
C VAL A 185 10.61 -0.89 -2.33
N LEU A 186 9.74 -1.59 -1.61
CA LEU A 186 10.01 -2.29 -0.36
C LEU A 186 9.93 -3.80 -0.61
N LEU A 187 11.10 -4.45 -0.62
CA LEU A 187 11.21 -5.90 -0.68
C LEU A 187 11.07 -6.50 0.73
N ASN A 188 9.93 -7.12 1.00
CA ASN A 188 9.65 -7.78 2.27
C ASN A 188 10.22 -9.21 2.26
N SER A 189 10.83 -9.63 3.37
CA SER A 189 11.49 -10.93 3.49
C SER A 189 11.62 -11.36 4.95
N ASN A 190 11.56 -12.66 5.23
CA ASN A 190 11.94 -13.21 6.54
C ASN A 190 13.45 -13.42 6.69
N ARG A 191 14.22 -13.23 5.62
CA ARG A 191 15.69 -13.35 5.56
C ARG A 191 16.31 -12.12 4.86
N PRO A 192 16.06 -10.88 5.34
CA PRO A 192 16.44 -9.65 4.64
C PRO A 192 17.95 -9.45 4.45
N TYR A 193 18.78 -10.20 5.19
CA TYR A 193 20.24 -10.13 5.10
C TYR A 193 20.86 -11.30 4.34
N SER A 194 20.04 -12.20 3.78
CA SER A 194 20.55 -13.27 2.92
C SER A 194 21.18 -12.70 1.65
N LYS A 195 22.06 -13.48 1.02
CA LYS A 195 22.73 -13.05 -0.21
C LYS A 195 21.70 -12.93 -1.33
N GLU A 196 20.80 -13.89 -1.41
CA GLU A 196 19.75 -14.01 -2.43
C GLU A 196 18.79 -12.81 -2.38
N THR A 197 18.29 -12.44 -1.19
CA THR A 197 17.40 -11.29 -1.03
C THR A 197 18.09 -9.97 -1.38
N ARG A 198 19.38 -9.83 -1.06
CA ARG A 198 20.16 -8.62 -1.39
C ARG A 198 20.44 -8.50 -2.88
N GLU A 199 20.75 -9.60 -3.55
CA GLU A 199 20.95 -9.64 -5.00
C GLU A 199 19.63 -9.31 -5.72
N LEU A 200 18.51 -9.85 -5.26
CA LEU A 200 17.19 -9.49 -5.77
C LEU A 200 16.92 -8.00 -5.62
N ALA A 201 17.11 -7.43 -4.42
CA ALA A 201 16.91 -6.00 -4.19
C ALA A 201 17.79 -5.09 -5.06
N GLN A 202 18.97 -5.54 -5.48
CA GLN A 202 19.86 -4.78 -6.38
C GLN A 202 19.47 -4.89 -7.85
N SER A 203 18.77 -5.96 -8.24
CA SER A 203 18.30 -6.17 -9.61
C SER A 203 17.00 -5.44 -9.95
N MET A 204 16.29 -4.93 -8.95
CA MET A 204 15.02 -4.20 -9.06
C MET A 204 15.23 -2.71 -9.27
#